data_AF-A0A0G0YEB1-F1
#
_entry.id   AF-A0A0G0YEB1-F1
#
_cell.length_a   1.000
_cell.length_b   1.000
_cell.length_c   1.000
_cell.angle_alpha   90.00
_cell.angle_beta   90.00
_cell.angle_gamma   90.00
#
_symmetry.space_group_name_H-M   'P 1'
#
loop_
_entity.id
_entity.type
_entity.pdbx_description
1 polymer ?
#
loop_
_entity_poly.entity_id
_entity_poly.type
_entity_poly.pdbx_seq_one_letter_code
_entity_poly.pdbx_strand_id
1 'polypeptide(L)'
;MQIARIKNDQKGVILILTLLILSSILVVTLAAADLVLAGLRMNRLTGYSSIAFFAAEAGLERALWEARKNNLDLSGGNSNDILQCSVPGSCVLANGSSYIVSYTSFPPNVIFKSIGSFSGVKRSVEGTYEVE
;
A
#
# COMPACT_ATOMS: atom_id res chain seq x y z
N MET A 1 14.22 -72.40 39.38
CA MET A 1 13.34 -71.57 38.54
C MET A 1 14.13 -70.32 38.15
N GLN A 2 14.57 -70.21 36.90
CA GLN A 2 15.40 -69.09 36.43
C GLN A 2 14.51 -67.90 36.05
N ILE A 3 14.79 -66.73 36.62
CA ILE A 3 14.10 -65.48 36.30
C ILE A 3 14.79 -64.87 35.09
N ALA A 4 14.09 -64.82 33.96
CA ALA A 4 14.59 -64.20 32.74
C ALA A 4 14.70 -62.67 32.91
N ARG A 5 15.87 -62.09 32.62
CA ARG A 5 16.08 -60.63 32.64
C ARG A 5 15.56 -60.02 31.33
N ILE A 6 14.61 -59.10 31.43
CA ILE A 6 14.12 -58.29 30.32
C ILE A 6 15.24 -57.32 29.91
N LYS A 7 15.68 -57.39 28.65
CA LYS A 7 16.69 -56.50 28.06
C LYS A 7 15.99 -55.22 27.59
N ASN A 8 16.51 -54.06 27.98
CA ASN A 8 15.83 -52.76 27.84
C ASN A 8 16.14 -52.11 26.47
N ASP A 9 15.22 -52.20 25.50
CA ASP A 9 15.35 -51.65 24.14
C ASP A 9 14.96 -50.16 24.05
N GLN A 10 15.60 -49.29 24.85
CA GLN A 10 15.30 -47.85 24.90
C GLN A 10 15.75 -47.05 23.66
N LYS A 11 16.48 -47.66 22.73
CA LYS A 11 17.07 -46.97 21.56
C LYS A 11 16.03 -46.42 20.58
N GLY A 12 14.91 -47.11 20.38
CA GLY A 12 13.84 -46.65 19.48
C GLY A 12 13.03 -45.47 20.05
N VAL A 13 12.83 -45.45 21.38
CA VAL A 13 12.06 -44.41 22.07
C VAL A 13 12.78 -43.05 22.00
N ILE A 14 14.10 -43.05 22.09
CA ILE A 14 14.93 -41.83 21.98
C ILE A 14 14.78 -41.19 20.60
N LEU A 15 14.66 -41.99 19.54
CA LEU A 15 14.51 -41.51 18.17
C LEU A 15 13.13 -40.86 17.96
N ILE A 16 12.07 -41.42 18.56
CA ILE A 16 10.73 -40.82 18.53
C ILE A 16 10.69 -39.51 19.33
N LEU A 17 11.33 -39.48 20.50
CA LEU A 17 11.38 -38.27 21.34
C LEU A 17 12.11 -37.12 20.62
N THR A 18 13.26 -37.40 20.00
CA THR A 18 14.02 -36.40 19.23
C THR A 18 13.24 -35.91 18.02
N LEU A 19 12.54 -36.79 17.29
CA LEU A 19 11.65 -36.40 16.20
C LEU A 19 10.52 -35.49 16.69
N LEU A 20 9.90 -35.81 17.84
CA LEU A 20 8.84 -35.01 18.41
C LEU A 20 9.33 -33.61 18.81
N ILE A 21 10.52 -33.52 19.41
CA ILE A 21 11.16 -32.24 19.76
C ILE A 21 11.49 -31.43 18.49
N LEU A 22 12.07 -32.07 17.47
CA LEU A 22 12.39 -31.39 16.21
C LEU A 22 11.12 -30.90 15.49
N SER A 23 10.05 -31.69 15.51
CA SER A 23 8.77 -31.30 14.90
C SER A 23 8.13 -30.12 15.60
N SER A 24 8.18 -30.05 16.93
CA SER A 24 7.61 -28.92 17.67
C SER A 24 8.38 -27.64 17.41
N ILE A 25 9.71 -27.70 17.38
CA ILE A 25 10.58 -26.56 16.99
C ILE A 25 10.29 -26.14 15.55
N LEU A 26 10.13 -27.09 14.63
CA LEU A 26 9.81 -26.78 13.23
C LEU A 26 8.48 -26.03 13.09
N VAL A 27 7.43 -26.46 13.79
CA VAL A 27 6.13 -25.79 13.75
C VAL A 27 6.23 -24.36 14.29
N VAL A 28 6.93 -24.16 15.41
CA VAL A 28 7.10 -22.82 16.00
C VAL A 28 7.90 -21.90 15.08
N THR A 29 8.95 -22.40 14.45
CA THR A 29 9.79 -21.62 13.53
C THR A 29 9.06 -21.24 12.24
N LEU A 30 8.24 -22.13 11.68
CA LEU A 30 7.40 -21.82 10.52
C LEU A 30 6.36 -20.73 10.86
N ALA A 31 5.70 -20.84 12.02
CA ALA A 31 4.76 -19.82 12.46
C ALA A 31 5.43 -18.45 12.64
N ALA A 32 6.66 -18.41 13.19
CA ALA A 32 7.42 -17.18 13.31
C ALA A 32 7.83 -16.61 11.93
N ALA A 33 8.23 -17.47 10.99
CA ALA A 33 8.59 -17.06 9.63
C ALA A 33 7.40 -16.41 8.89
N ASP A 34 6.20 -16.97 9.03
CA ASP A 34 4.99 -16.40 8.44
C ASP A 34 4.68 -15.00 8.97
N LEU A 35 4.87 -14.77 10.27
CA LEU A 35 4.70 -13.44 10.87
C LEU A 35 5.69 -12.42 10.28
N VAL A 36 6.94 -12.80 10.11
CA VAL A 36 7.98 -11.94 9.50
C VAL A 36 7.63 -11.64 8.04
N LEU A 37 7.21 -12.64 7.27
CA LEU A 37 6.80 -12.45 5.88
C LEU A 37 5.59 -11.52 5.74
N ALA A 38 4.62 -11.62 6.66
CA ALA A 38 3.49 -10.70 6.72
C ALA A 38 3.97 -9.26 6.99
N GLY A 39 4.90 -9.06 7.92
CA GLY A 39 5.50 -7.76 8.22
C GLY A 39 6.23 -7.14 7.02
N LEU A 40 6.99 -7.93 6.27
CA LEU A 40 7.69 -7.47 5.06
C LEU A 40 6.72 -7.03 3.95
N ARG A 41 5.63 -7.78 3.75
CA ARG A 41 4.58 -7.40 2.78
C ARG A 41 3.92 -6.07 3.17
N MET A 42 3.61 -5.90 4.45
CA MET A 42 3.03 -4.65 4.96
C MET A 42 3.99 -3.47 4.77
N ASN A 43 5.28 -3.64 5.11
CA ASN A 43 6.28 -2.60 4.96
C ASN A 43 6.38 -2.11 3.50
N ARG A 44 6.37 -3.04 2.53
CA ARG A 44 6.40 -2.70 1.11
C ARG A 44 5.18 -1.90 0.67
N LEU A 45 3.98 -2.27 1.15
CA LEU A 45 2.75 -1.52 0.88
C LEU A 45 2.80 -0.11 1.45
N THR A 46 3.40 0.07 2.64
CA THR A 46 3.64 1.39 3.23
C THR A 46 4.55 2.25 2.36
N GLY A 47 5.65 1.67 1.82
CA GLY A 47 6.53 2.39 0.90
C GLY A 47 5.80 2.85 -0.37
N TYR A 48 5.04 1.95 -1.01
CA TYR A 48 4.24 2.29 -2.20
C TYR A 48 3.15 3.31 -1.91
N SER A 49 2.56 3.25 -0.71
CA SER A 49 1.60 4.21 -0.23
C SER A 49 2.18 5.62 -0.14
N SER A 50 3.40 5.80 0.37
CA SER A 50 4.02 7.13 0.41
C SER A 50 4.26 7.70 -0.98
N ILE A 51 4.68 6.86 -1.94
CA ILE A 51 4.88 7.28 -3.34
C ILE A 51 3.54 7.69 -3.98
N ALA A 52 2.47 6.91 -3.77
CA ALA A 52 1.13 7.25 -4.25
C ALA A 52 0.61 8.53 -3.60
N PHE A 53 0.93 8.77 -2.32
CA PHE A 53 0.56 9.99 -1.61
C PHE A 53 1.26 11.22 -2.19
N PHE A 54 2.57 11.17 -2.41
CA PHE A 54 3.30 12.28 -3.04
C PHE A 54 2.86 12.54 -4.48
N ALA A 55 2.48 11.50 -5.23
CA ALA A 55 1.87 11.68 -6.56
C ALA A 55 0.54 12.44 -6.46
N ALA A 56 -0.30 12.11 -5.46
CA ALA A 56 -1.55 12.80 -5.20
C ALA A 56 -1.30 14.28 -4.85
N GLU A 57 -0.36 14.58 -3.95
CA GLU A 57 0.00 15.96 -3.61
C GLU A 57 0.52 16.74 -4.82
N ALA A 58 1.38 16.15 -5.64
CA ALA A 58 1.88 16.79 -6.85
C ALA A 58 0.74 17.15 -7.83
N GLY A 59 -0.25 16.26 -7.99
CA GLY A 59 -1.44 16.55 -8.78
C GLY A 59 -2.28 17.69 -8.20
N LEU A 60 -2.48 17.69 -6.88
CA LEU A 60 -3.24 18.73 -6.19
C LEU A 60 -2.56 20.10 -6.32
N GLU A 61 -1.25 20.18 -6.06
CA GLU A 61 -0.48 21.41 -6.19
C GLU A 61 -0.51 21.95 -7.62
N ARG A 62 -0.40 21.07 -8.63
CA ARG A 62 -0.55 21.47 -10.03
C ARG A 62 -1.94 22.05 -10.29
N ALA A 63 -3.00 21.38 -9.85
CA ALA A 63 -4.36 21.86 -10.04
C ALA A 63 -4.62 23.22 -9.36
N LEU A 64 -4.14 23.40 -8.13
CA LEU A 64 -4.22 24.68 -7.43
C LEU A 64 -3.41 25.77 -8.12
N TRP A 65 -2.23 25.44 -8.66
CA TRP A 65 -1.43 26.38 -9.43
C TRP A 65 -2.13 26.82 -10.72
N GLU A 66 -2.69 25.88 -11.48
CA GLU A 66 -3.47 26.16 -12.69
C GLU A 66 -4.71 27.03 -12.37
N ALA A 67 -5.40 26.76 -11.25
CA ALA A 67 -6.52 27.58 -10.77
C ALA A 67 -6.09 29.02 -10.47
N ARG A 68 -4.94 29.22 -9.82
CA ARG A 68 -4.46 30.56 -9.43
C ARG A 68 -3.79 31.35 -10.56
N LYS A 69 -3.16 30.66 -11.53
CA LYS A 69 -2.27 31.31 -12.53
C LYS A 69 -2.82 31.27 -13.94
N ASN A 70 -3.54 30.23 -14.31
CA ASN A 70 -4.02 30.02 -15.67
C ASN A 70 -5.53 30.20 -15.81
N ASN A 71 -6.21 30.72 -14.77
CA ASN A 71 -7.66 30.92 -14.73
C ASN A 71 -8.41 29.68 -15.22
N LEU A 72 -8.07 28.53 -14.64
CA LEU A 72 -8.78 27.27 -14.89
C LEU A 72 -10.28 27.54 -14.77
N ASP A 73 -11.04 27.18 -15.80
CA ASP A 73 -12.48 27.44 -15.80
C ASP A 73 -13.18 26.46 -14.85
N LEU A 74 -13.57 26.98 -13.68
CA LEU A 74 -14.28 26.25 -12.62
C LEU A 74 -15.79 26.50 -12.66
N SER A 75 -16.30 27.17 -13.71
CA SER A 75 -17.72 27.52 -13.85
C SER A 75 -18.61 26.31 -14.21
N GLY A 76 -18.01 25.20 -14.64
CA GLY A 76 -18.69 24.02 -15.17
C GLY A 76 -18.86 22.87 -14.18
N GLY A 77 -19.56 23.06 -13.07
CA GLY A 77 -20.01 21.96 -12.19
C GLY A 77 -18.89 20.98 -11.76
N ASN A 78 -19.20 19.68 -11.62
CA ASN A 78 -18.19 18.68 -11.25
C ASN A 78 -17.45 18.18 -12.50
N SER A 79 -16.13 18.20 -12.48
CA SER A 79 -15.29 17.72 -13.58
C SER A 79 -14.32 16.63 -13.13
N ASN A 80 -14.24 15.57 -13.93
CA ASN A 80 -13.26 14.51 -13.77
C ASN A 80 -12.08 14.76 -14.72
N ASP A 81 -10.86 14.52 -14.25
CA ASP A 81 -9.64 14.62 -15.05
C ASP A 81 -9.36 16.03 -15.63
N ILE A 82 -9.25 17.01 -14.73
CA ILE A 82 -9.13 18.43 -15.08
C ILE A 82 -7.76 18.81 -15.66
N LEU A 83 -6.77 17.93 -15.48
CA LEU A 83 -5.40 18.10 -16.00
C LEU A 83 -5.17 17.28 -17.29
N GLN A 84 -6.24 16.70 -17.86
CA GLN A 84 -6.19 15.90 -19.09
C GLN A 84 -5.16 14.76 -19.00
N CYS A 85 -5.19 14.02 -17.90
CA CYS A 85 -4.43 12.80 -17.64
C CYS A 85 -4.74 11.65 -18.59
N SER A 86 -5.81 11.77 -19.36
CA SER A 86 -6.16 10.88 -20.47
C SER A 86 -5.15 10.91 -21.63
N VAL A 87 -4.30 11.95 -21.72
CA VAL A 87 -3.18 11.99 -22.67
C VAL A 87 -2.00 11.17 -22.13
N PRO A 88 -1.41 10.25 -22.93
CA PRO A 88 -0.27 9.46 -22.48
C PRO A 88 0.89 10.32 -21.97
N GLY A 89 1.25 10.13 -20.70
CA GLY A 89 2.39 10.80 -20.06
C GLY A 89 2.10 12.18 -19.44
N SER A 90 0.88 12.73 -19.53
CA SER A 90 0.59 14.08 -18.99
C SER A 90 0.48 14.14 -17.47
N CYS A 91 0.19 13.00 -16.81
CA CYS A 91 0.08 12.87 -15.36
C CYS A 91 0.87 11.67 -14.80
N VAL A 92 1.91 11.25 -15.52
CA VAL A 92 2.85 10.22 -15.06
C VAL A 92 4.14 10.91 -14.65
N LEU A 93 4.59 10.68 -13.42
CA LEU A 93 5.85 11.21 -12.91
C LEU A 93 7.02 10.33 -13.36
N ALA A 94 8.24 10.87 -13.26
CA ALA A 94 9.47 10.18 -13.69
C ALA A 94 9.72 8.83 -12.98
N ASN A 95 9.16 8.62 -11.78
CA ASN A 95 9.25 7.38 -11.02
C ASN A 95 8.15 6.35 -11.40
N GLY A 96 7.33 6.63 -12.41
CA GLY A 96 6.23 5.76 -12.86
C GLY A 96 4.98 5.82 -11.98
N SER A 97 4.91 6.71 -10.98
CA SER A 97 3.65 7.02 -10.32
C SER A 97 2.79 7.92 -11.20
N SER A 98 1.48 7.91 -10.96
CA SER A 98 0.55 8.77 -11.69
C SER A 98 -0.44 9.43 -10.75
N TYR A 99 -1.07 10.50 -11.20
CA TYR A 99 -2.21 11.10 -10.51
C TYR A 99 -3.35 11.41 -11.46
N ILE A 100 -4.55 11.56 -10.91
CA ILE A 100 -5.73 12.09 -11.61
C ILE A 100 -6.35 13.10 -10.67
N VAL A 101 -6.71 14.27 -11.19
CA VAL A 101 -7.36 15.32 -10.41
C VAL A 101 -8.77 15.54 -10.95
N SER A 102 -9.73 15.60 -10.04
CA SER A 102 -11.10 16.01 -10.27
C SER A 102 -11.41 17.23 -9.42
N TYR A 103 -12.38 18.04 -9.81
CA TYR A 103 -12.91 19.09 -8.93
C TYR A 103 -14.44 18.99 -8.80
N THR A 104 -14.92 19.44 -7.66
CA THR A 104 -16.34 19.62 -7.34
C THR A 104 -16.53 21.10 -7.00
N SER A 105 -17.32 21.82 -7.78
CA SER A 105 -17.58 23.25 -7.54
C SER A 105 -18.84 23.45 -6.68
N PHE A 106 -18.71 24.23 -5.62
CA PHE A 106 -19.80 24.67 -4.75
C PHE A 106 -19.56 26.15 -4.36
N PRO A 107 -20.00 27.13 -5.19
CA PRO A 107 -19.67 28.54 -4.99
C PRO A 107 -19.95 29.00 -3.54
N PRO A 108 -19.00 29.67 -2.86
CA PRO A 108 -17.73 30.21 -3.37
C PRO A 108 -16.53 29.22 -3.36
N ASN A 109 -16.73 27.98 -2.91
CA ASN A 109 -15.68 26.99 -2.72
C ASN A 109 -15.56 26.02 -3.90
N VAL A 110 -14.34 25.64 -4.24
CA VAL A 110 -14.03 24.54 -5.16
C VAL A 110 -13.18 23.53 -4.43
N ILE A 111 -13.61 22.27 -4.43
CA ILE A 111 -12.88 21.18 -3.80
C ILE A 111 -12.15 20.43 -4.91
N PHE A 112 -10.82 20.50 -4.91
CA PHE A 112 -9.97 19.67 -5.74
C PHE A 112 -9.69 18.36 -5.03
N LYS A 113 -9.87 17.25 -5.74
CA LYS A 113 -9.53 15.91 -5.28
C LYS A 113 -8.52 15.30 -6.21
N SER A 114 -7.34 15.02 -5.68
CA SER A 114 -6.25 14.36 -6.40
C SER A 114 -6.08 12.93 -5.90
N ILE A 115 -6.04 11.97 -6.83
CA ILE A 115 -5.82 10.56 -6.55
C ILE A 115 -4.50 10.14 -7.19
N GLY A 116 -3.51 9.87 -6.37
CA GLY A 116 -2.22 9.31 -6.77
C GLY A 116 -2.24 7.78 -6.76
N SER A 117 -1.48 7.18 -7.68
CA SER A 117 -1.43 5.75 -7.91
C SER A 117 0.02 5.29 -8.14
N PHE A 118 0.43 4.23 -7.44
CA PHE A 118 1.72 3.58 -7.64
C PHE A 118 1.67 2.10 -7.24
N SER A 119 2.13 1.20 -8.11
CA SER A 119 2.23 -0.24 -7.84
C SER A 119 0.96 -0.88 -7.23
N GLY A 120 -0.23 -0.47 -7.70
CA GLY A 120 -1.53 -0.96 -7.23
C GLY A 120 -2.07 -0.29 -5.96
N VAL A 121 -1.28 0.58 -5.31
CA VAL A 121 -1.71 1.38 -4.17
C VAL A 121 -2.23 2.73 -4.66
N LYS A 122 -3.38 3.16 -4.13
CA LYS A 122 -3.98 4.47 -4.40
C LYS A 122 -4.10 5.28 -3.12
N ARG A 123 -3.79 6.57 -3.19
CA ARG A 123 -3.98 7.55 -2.11
C ARG A 123 -4.66 8.79 -2.66
N SER A 124 -5.50 9.41 -1.84
CA SER A 124 -6.26 10.60 -2.22
C SER A 124 -5.91 11.75 -1.27
N VAL A 125 -5.80 12.95 -1.83
CA VAL A 125 -5.67 14.20 -1.08
C VAL A 125 -6.69 15.18 -1.64
N GLU A 126 -7.30 15.97 -0.76
CA GLU A 126 -8.30 16.96 -1.12
C GLU A 126 -7.82 18.34 -0.64
N GLY A 127 -8.09 19.36 -1.43
CA GLY A 127 -7.80 20.75 -1.11
C GLY A 127 -8.94 21.66 -1.52
N THR A 128 -9.31 22.58 -0.65
CA THR A 128 -10.35 23.59 -0.92
C THR A 128 -9.70 24.86 -1.45
N TYR A 129 -10.32 25.43 -2.47
CA TYR A 129 -9.96 26.70 -3.07
C TYR A 129 -11.17 27.63 -3.05
N GLU A 130 -11.00 28.82 -2.49
CA GLU A 130 -12.02 29.87 -2.53
C GLU A 130 -11.83 30.69 -3.80
N VAL A 131 -12.91 30.82 -4.57
CA VAL A 131 -12.94 31.66 -5.77
C VAL A 131 -13.31 33.07 -5.31
N GLU A 132 -12.35 34.00 -5.41
CA GLU A 132 -12.55 35.44 -5.13
C GLU A 132 -13.45 36.12 -6.18
#